data_AF-A0A7C3WZA3-F1
#
_entry.id   AF-A0A7C3WZA3-F1
#
_cell.length_a   1.000
_cell.length_b   1.000
_cell.length_c   1.000
_cell.angle_alpha   90.00
_cell.angle_beta   90.00
_cell.angle_gamma   90.00
#
_symmetry.space_group_name_H-M   'P 1'
#
loop_
_entity.id
_entity.type
_entity.pdbx_description
1 polymer ?
#
loop_
_entity_poly.entity_id
_entity_poly.type
_entity_poly.pdbx_seq_one_letter_code
_entity_poly.pdbx_strand_id
1 'polypeptide(L)'
;MNINILARVRVLDLNENLSNSFEYAKKLVKDAGRWILLVILNIIPIVNFVVVGYMAKVLEESPDSNEPPKLENYGGLWVQGLKVVVLSFIYMIIPVALFVLGFLTSFRYPFTAMGLGLTKFMIKGALLIVGAVIVAFFIAIIYVMALAHMVKNKSFVKGFALNEILNIIKCVGLGKYILWIIALFAIGLIVAVVNSIPYIGWLISLVISPLYMVFLGRSIGLTYAEGSVKAGLMVQPSTSIETKNVKYCIQCGAEIPIEAAFCPKCGAAQETV
;
A
#
# COMPACT_ATOMS: atom_id res chain seq x y z
N MET A 1 27.11 6.70 -26.53
CA MET A 1 27.32 6.03 -25.23
C MET A 1 26.65 6.87 -24.16
N ASN A 2 25.49 6.44 -23.66
CA ASN A 2 24.55 7.24 -22.88
C ASN A 2 24.66 6.86 -21.39
N ILE A 3 25.03 7.82 -20.54
CA ILE A 3 25.32 7.65 -19.10
C ILE A 3 24.04 7.39 -18.26
N ASN A 4 22.86 7.34 -18.86
CA ASN A 4 21.58 7.19 -18.17
C ASN A 4 21.08 5.76 -17.91
N ILE A 5 21.92 4.72 -18.08
CA ILE A 5 21.47 3.32 -17.95
C ILE A 5 21.95 2.64 -16.65
N LEU A 6 22.85 3.27 -15.87
CA LEU A 6 23.39 2.66 -14.64
C LEU A 6 22.88 3.27 -13.32
N ALA A 7 21.89 4.16 -13.35
CA ALA A 7 21.46 4.88 -12.16
C ALA A 7 19.95 4.78 -11.91
N ARG A 8 19.47 3.66 -11.34
CA ARG A 8 18.30 3.75 -10.44
C ARG A 8 18.11 2.58 -9.48
N VAL A 9 19.08 2.33 -8.60
CA VAL A 9 18.74 1.95 -7.22
C VAL A 9 18.18 3.22 -6.57
N ARG A 10 16.96 3.64 -6.94
CA ARG A 10 16.38 4.88 -6.39
C ARG A 10 16.22 4.65 -4.90
N VAL A 11 16.81 5.52 -4.12
CA VAL A 11 16.49 5.65 -2.71
C VAL A 11 15.11 6.32 -2.65
N LEU A 12 14.15 5.79 -1.89
CA LEU A 12 12.78 6.32 -1.77
C LEU A 12 12.74 7.85 -1.85
N ASP A 13 12.17 8.36 -2.94
CA ASP A 13 11.86 9.78 -3.11
C ASP A 13 10.44 9.99 -2.62
N LEU A 14 10.32 10.50 -1.39
CA LEU A 14 9.03 10.65 -0.72
C LEU A 14 8.13 11.59 -1.50
N ASN A 15 8.69 12.68 -2.03
CA ASN A 15 7.90 13.66 -2.76
C ASN A 15 7.35 13.05 -4.06
N GLU A 16 8.17 12.32 -4.80
CA GLU A 16 7.73 11.62 -6.00
C GLU A 16 6.66 10.55 -5.69
N ASN A 17 6.84 9.76 -4.62
CA ASN A 17 5.86 8.75 -4.23
C ASN A 17 4.51 9.38 -3.84
N LEU A 18 4.53 10.39 -2.95
CA LEU A 18 3.31 11.03 -2.47
C LEU A 18 2.61 11.81 -3.59
N SER A 19 3.35 12.56 -4.41
CA SER A 19 2.77 13.26 -5.57
C SER A 19 2.20 12.30 -6.60
N ASN A 20 2.91 11.21 -6.94
CA ASN A 20 2.40 10.18 -7.85
C ASN A 20 1.11 9.55 -7.32
N SER A 21 1.11 9.19 -6.03
CA SER A 21 -0.05 8.57 -5.38
C SER A 21 -1.24 9.52 -5.31
N PHE A 22 -1.00 10.82 -5.11
CA PHE A 22 -2.02 11.85 -5.12
C PHE A 22 -2.61 12.08 -6.51
N GLU A 23 -1.77 12.19 -7.54
CA GLU A 23 -2.22 12.27 -8.94
C GLU A 23 -3.00 11.02 -9.35
N TYR A 24 -2.56 9.84 -8.91
CA TYR A 24 -3.27 8.58 -9.14
C TYR A 24 -4.67 8.59 -8.47
N ALA A 25 -4.77 9.07 -7.23
CA ALA A 25 -6.06 9.22 -6.54
C ALA A 25 -6.97 10.27 -7.22
N LYS A 26 -6.44 11.37 -7.75
CA LYS A 26 -7.23 12.35 -8.54
C LYS A 26 -7.87 11.73 -9.77
N LYS A 27 -7.18 10.81 -10.45
CA LYS A 27 -7.75 10.11 -11.62
C LYS A 27 -9.02 9.32 -11.25
N LEU A 28 -9.13 8.83 -10.01
CA LEU A 28 -10.34 8.15 -9.54
C LEU A 28 -11.57 9.07 -9.56
N VAL A 29 -11.40 10.34 -9.19
CA VAL A 29 -12.48 11.34 -9.20
C VAL A 29 -12.91 11.68 -10.62
N LYS A 30 -11.97 11.67 -11.58
CA LYS A 30 -12.28 11.90 -13.00
C LYS A 30 -13.23 10.82 -13.54
N ASP A 31 -13.06 9.58 -13.07
CA ASP A 31 -14.00 8.49 -13.29
C ASP A 31 -15.16 8.54 -12.27
N ALA A 32 -16.00 9.59 -12.34
CA ALA A 32 -17.03 9.88 -11.35
C ALA A 32 -17.93 8.68 -11.02
N GLY A 33 -18.29 7.86 -12.01
CA GLY A 33 -19.09 6.65 -11.79
C GLY A 33 -18.42 5.63 -10.87
N ARG A 34 -17.09 5.45 -10.99
CA ARG A 34 -16.32 4.54 -10.15
C ARG A 34 -16.20 5.05 -8.72
N TRP A 35 -15.91 6.34 -8.60
CA TRP A 35 -15.78 6.98 -7.30
C TRP A 35 -17.11 6.99 -6.54
N ILE A 36 -18.22 7.37 -7.18
CA ILE A 36 -19.56 7.33 -6.59
C ILE A 36 -19.91 5.91 -6.14
N LEU A 37 -19.58 4.89 -6.94
CA LEU A 37 -19.85 3.51 -6.56
C LEU A 37 -19.05 3.08 -5.32
N LEU A 38 -17.77 3.46 -5.22
CA LEU A 38 -16.98 3.21 -4.01
C LEU A 38 -17.56 3.92 -2.78
N VAL A 39 -18.03 5.16 -2.94
CA VAL A 39 -18.72 5.90 -1.88
C VAL A 39 -19.96 5.13 -1.42
N ILE A 40 -20.83 4.70 -2.34
CA ILE A 40 -22.04 3.91 -2.02
C ILE A 40 -21.69 2.60 -1.31
N LEU A 41 -20.72 1.85 -1.82
CA LEU A 41 -20.26 0.59 -1.23
C LEU A 41 -19.69 0.78 0.19
N ASN A 42 -19.11 1.94 0.48
CA ASN A 42 -18.54 2.25 1.79
C ASN A 42 -19.60 2.51 2.86
N ILE A 43 -20.81 2.96 2.48
CA ILE A 43 -21.91 3.23 3.42
C ILE A 43 -22.40 1.94 4.08
N ILE A 44 -22.45 0.86 3.31
CA ILE A 44 -23.10 -0.39 3.72
C ILE A 44 -22.08 -1.22 4.53
N PRO A 45 -22.34 -1.48 5.83
CA PRO A 45 -21.46 -2.33 6.63
C PRO A 45 -21.29 -3.71 5.98
N ILE A 46 -20.13 -4.35 6.20
CA ILE A 46 -19.74 -5.64 5.59
C ILE A 46 -19.44 -5.52 4.09
N VAL A 47 -20.26 -4.81 3.32
CA VAL A 47 -20.01 -4.54 1.89
C VAL A 47 -18.84 -3.57 1.71
N ASN A 48 -18.60 -2.68 2.67
CA ASN A 48 -17.44 -1.78 2.69
C ASN A 48 -16.08 -2.50 2.61
N PHE A 49 -16.02 -3.81 2.88
CA PHE A 49 -14.81 -4.61 2.62
C PHE A 49 -14.42 -4.62 1.15
N VAL A 50 -15.35 -4.41 0.21
CA VAL A 50 -15.04 -4.21 -1.21
C VAL A 50 -14.13 -2.99 -1.40
N VAL A 51 -14.32 -1.91 -0.64
CA VAL A 51 -13.49 -0.69 -0.72
C VAL A 51 -12.08 -0.96 -0.21
N VAL A 52 -11.96 -1.74 0.87
CA VAL A 52 -10.65 -2.22 1.37
C VAL A 52 -9.98 -3.17 0.38
N GLY A 53 -10.76 -4.05 -0.25
CA GLY A 53 -10.29 -4.92 -1.33
C GLY A 53 -9.84 -4.14 -2.56
N TYR A 54 -10.51 -3.03 -2.86
CA TYR A 54 -10.11 -2.15 -3.95
C TYR A 54 -8.76 -1.47 -3.66
N MET A 55 -8.51 -1.04 -2.41
CA MET A 55 -7.18 -0.61 -1.97
C MET A 55 -6.13 -1.70 -2.19
N ALA A 56 -6.45 -2.96 -1.83
CA ALA A 56 -5.57 -4.09 -2.07
C ALA A 56 -5.32 -4.33 -3.57
N LYS A 57 -6.33 -4.18 -4.43
CA LYS A 57 -6.15 -4.26 -5.88
C LYS A 57 -5.26 -3.14 -6.44
N VAL A 58 -5.43 -1.90 -5.96
CA VAL A 58 -4.55 -0.78 -6.32
C VAL A 58 -3.10 -1.07 -5.90
N LEU A 59 -2.92 -1.61 -4.70
CA LEU A 59 -1.63 -2.04 -4.18
C LEU A 59 -1.03 -3.17 -5.04
N GLU A 60 -1.84 -4.13 -5.44
CA GLU A 60 -1.46 -5.26 -6.30
C GLU A 60 -0.98 -4.79 -7.67
N GLU A 61 -1.67 -3.83 -8.30
CA GLU A 61 -1.37 -3.32 -9.65
C GLU A 61 -0.31 -2.20 -9.67
N SER A 62 0.21 -1.77 -8.52
CA SER A 62 1.22 -0.70 -8.45
C SER A 62 2.64 -1.28 -8.38
N PRO A 63 3.61 -0.82 -9.22
CA PRO A 63 3.60 0.36 -10.08
C PRO A 63 3.01 0.18 -11.48
N ASP A 64 2.68 -1.05 -11.87
CA ASP A 64 2.46 -1.48 -13.26
C ASP A 64 1.38 -0.70 -14.01
N SER A 65 0.29 -0.33 -13.32
CA SER A 65 -0.78 0.51 -13.89
C SER A 65 -0.68 1.96 -13.40
N ASN A 66 -0.87 2.93 -14.30
CA ASN A 66 -0.95 4.36 -13.97
C ASN A 66 -2.39 4.88 -13.87
N GLU A 67 -3.38 4.00 -14.04
CA GLU A 67 -4.80 4.32 -13.93
C GLU A 67 -5.43 3.49 -12.82
N PRO A 68 -6.43 4.04 -12.10
CA PRO A 68 -7.17 3.26 -11.11
C PRO A 68 -7.74 1.97 -11.73
N PRO A 69 -7.79 0.84 -11.00
CA PRO A 69 -8.30 -0.43 -11.54
C PRO A 69 -9.81 -0.40 -11.75
N LYS A 70 -10.33 -1.11 -12.75
CA LYS A 70 -11.79 -1.22 -12.92
C LYS A 70 -12.45 -1.93 -11.72
N LEU A 71 -13.64 -1.47 -11.33
CA LEU A 71 -14.49 -2.12 -10.33
C LEU A 71 -15.20 -3.31 -10.97
N GLU A 72 -14.46 -4.39 -11.05
CA GLU A 72 -14.91 -5.67 -11.57
C GLU A 72 -14.65 -6.75 -10.51
N ASN A 73 -15.38 -7.85 -10.59
CA ASN A 73 -15.25 -8.97 -9.66
C ASN A 73 -15.40 -8.55 -8.18
N TYR A 74 -16.56 -7.99 -7.82
CA TYR A 74 -16.88 -7.56 -6.46
C TYR A 74 -16.66 -8.66 -5.40
N GLY A 75 -16.95 -9.92 -5.73
CA GLY A 75 -16.69 -11.06 -4.84
C GLY A 75 -15.20 -11.23 -4.54
N GLY A 76 -14.34 -11.15 -5.56
CA GLY A 76 -12.89 -11.17 -5.38
C GLY A 76 -12.37 -10.00 -4.55
N LEU A 77 -12.87 -8.79 -4.81
CA LEU A 77 -12.53 -7.59 -4.01
C LEU A 77 -12.95 -7.78 -2.55
N TRP A 78 -14.16 -8.27 -2.30
CA TRP A 78 -14.65 -8.50 -0.94
C TRP A 78 -13.77 -9.51 -0.18
N VAL A 79 -13.40 -10.62 -0.82
CA VAL A 79 -12.52 -11.64 -0.22
C VAL A 79 -11.12 -11.06 0.06
N GLN A 80 -10.56 -10.26 -0.85
CA GLN A 80 -9.30 -9.57 -0.60
C GLN A 80 -9.42 -8.59 0.57
N GLY A 81 -10.48 -7.80 0.62
CA GLY A 81 -10.75 -6.86 1.72
C GLY A 81 -10.88 -7.57 3.06
N LEU A 82 -11.58 -8.70 3.11
CA LEU A 82 -11.68 -9.53 4.31
C LEU A 82 -10.31 -10.02 4.77
N LYS A 83 -9.44 -10.49 3.86
CA LYS A 83 -8.07 -10.88 4.21
C LYS A 83 -7.27 -9.73 4.83
N VAL A 84 -7.40 -8.52 4.29
CA VAL A 84 -6.76 -7.31 4.85
C VAL A 84 -7.27 -7.01 6.26
N VAL A 85 -8.59 -7.07 6.47
CA VAL A 85 -9.21 -6.83 7.78
C VAL A 85 -8.80 -7.90 8.79
N VAL A 86 -8.77 -9.18 8.40
CA VAL A 86 -8.31 -10.25 9.29
C VAL A 86 -6.83 -10.08 9.64
N LEU A 87 -5.98 -9.74 8.67
CA LEU A 87 -4.56 -9.45 8.91
C LEU A 87 -4.40 -8.28 9.90
N SER A 88 -5.16 -7.20 9.74
CA SER A 88 -5.10 -6.04 10.63
C SER A 88 -5.51 -6.38 12.06
N PHE A 89 -6.57 -7.18 12.22
CA PHE A 89 -6.97 -7.68 13.53
C PHE A 89 -5.86 -8.49 14.20
N ILE A 90 -5.26 -9.45 13.49
CA ILE A 90 -4.19 -10.30 14.05
C ILE A 90 -3.00 -9.45 14.52
N TYR A 91 -2.57 -8.47 13.74
CA TYR A 91 -1.48 -7.57 14.13
C TYR A 91 -1.87 -6.70 15.34
N MET A 92 -3.14 -6.29 15.46
CA MET A 92 -3.61 -5.42 16.53
C MET A 92 -4.03 -6.14 17.82
N ILE A 93 -4.01 -7.48 17.89
CA ILE A 93 -4.37 -8.24 19.10
C ILE A 93 -3.57 -7.76 20.32
N ILE A 94 -2.24 -7.71 20.21
CA ILE A 94 -1.37 -7.38 21.34
C ILE A 94 -1.58 -5.92 21.81
N PRO A 95 -1.54 -4.90 20.94
CA PRO A 95 -1.84 -3.52 21.35
C PRO A 95 -3.21 -3.35 21.97
N VAL A 96 -4.25 -3.96 21.38
CA VAL A 96 -5.62 -3.85 21.89
C VAL A 96 -5.74 -4.52 23.26
N ALA A 97 -5.14 -5.69 23.46
CA ALA A 97 -5.12 -6.35 24.76
C ALA A 97 -4.45 -5.47 25.83
N LEU A 98 -3.28 -4.89 25.53
CA LEU A 98 -2.58 -3.98 26.44
C LEU A 98 -3.41 -2.73 26.75
N PHE A 99 -4.05 -2.16 25.72
CA PHE A 99 -4.92 -1.01 25.88
C PHE A 99 -6.12 -1.31 26.78
N VAL A 100 -6.82 -2.43 26.53
CA VAL A 100 -7.98 -2.87 27.34
C VAL A 100 -7.56 -3.14 28.78
N LEU A 101 -6.43 -3.81 29.00
CA LEU A 101 -5.89 -4.02 30.35
C LEU A 101 -5.56 -2.69 31.04
N GLY A 102 -4.91 -1.76 30.33
CA GLY A 102 -4.62 -0.42 30.84
C GLY A 102 -5.89 0.39 31.17
N PHE A 103 -6.93 0.27 30.34
CA PHE A 103 -8.22 0.90 30.56
C PHE A 103 -8.93 0.30 31.78
N LEU A 104 -9.08 -1.03 31.85
CA LEU A 104 -9.75 -1.70 32.97
C LEU A 104 -9.05 -1.47 34.32
N THR A 105 -7.72 -1.37 34.32
CA THR A 105 -6.95 -1.05 35.53
C THR A 105 -7.12 0.41 35.96
N SER A 106 -7.27 1.34 35.01
CA SER A 106 -7.54 2.76 35.29
C SER A 106 -8.91 2.98 35.94
N PHE A 107 -9.93 2.21 35.54
CA PHE A 107 -11.32 2.37 35.97
C PHE A 107 -11.80 1.29 36.96
N ARG A 108 -10.88 0.58 37.63
CA ARG A 108 -11.23 -0.52 38.55
C ARG A 108 -12.06 -0.06 39.76
N TYR A 109 -11.89 1.18 40.20
CA TYR A 109 -12.60 1.73 41.36
C TYR A 109 -13.61 2.78 40.93
N PRO A 110 -14.78 2.85 41.60
CA PRO A 110 -15.79 3.86 41.27
C PRO A 110 -15.24 5.26 41.50
N PHE A 111 -15.64 6.20 40.64
CA PHE A 111 -15.25 7.61 40.70
C PHE A 111 -15.56 8.26 42.06
N THR A 112 -16.47 7.68 42.85
CA THR A 112 -16.82 8.13 44.20
C THR A 112 -15.79 7.77 45.28
N ALA A 113 -14.90 6.82 45.03
CA ALA A 113 -13.76 6.49 45.91
C ALA A 113 -12.50 7.31 45.55
N MET A 114 -12.61 8.23 44.60
CA MET A 114 -11.55 9.04 44.01
C MET A 114 -11.31 10.30 44.87
N GLY A 115 -10.59 10.15 45.98
CA GLY A 115 -9.97 11.32 46.62
C GLY A 115 -8.99 12.01 45.66
N LEU A 116 -8.58 13.25 45.98
CA LEU A 116 -7.67 14.11 45.20
C LEU A 116 -6.26 13.53 44.91
N GLY A 117 -5.97 12.30 45.35
CA GLY A 117 -4.73 11.60 45.03
C GLY A 117 -4.89 10.75 43.78
N LEU A 118 -4.09 11.02 42.75
CA LEU A 118 -3.91 10.10 41.62
C LEU A 118 -3.56 8.70 42.15
N THR A 119 -4.53 7.79 42.12
CA THR A 119 -4.34 6.46 42.69
C THR A 119 -3.24 5.72 41.92
N LYS A 120 -2.43 4.91 42.61
CA LYS A 120 -1.35 4.09 41.98
C LYS A 120 -1.86 3.26 40.78
N PHE A 121 -3.15 2.94 40.74
CA PHE A 121 -3.81 2.22 39.65
C PHE A 121 -4.00 3.07 38.39
N MET A 122 -4.36 4.36 38.51
CA MET A 122 -4.42 5.25 37.35
C MET A 122 -3.05 5.44 36.70
N ILE A 123 -1.98 5.59 37.50
CA ILE A 123 -0.62 5.72 36.96
C ILE A 123 -0.22 4.43 36.22
N LYS A 124 -0.49 3.25 36.83
CA LYS A 124 -0.21 1.96 36.18
C LYS A 124 -1.03 1.76 34.92
N GLY A 125 -2.32 2.09 34.92
CA GLY A 125 -3.19 1.99 33.76
C GLY A 125 -2.78 2.94 32.64
N ALA A 126 -2.44 4.18 32.97
CA ALA A 126 -1.88 5.14 32.02
C ALA A 126 -0.56 4.64 31.41
N LEU A 127 0.35 4.07 32.21
CA LEU A 127 1.60 3.50 31.71
C LEU A 127 1.35 2.32 30.75
N LEU A 128 0.37 1.46 31.04
CA LEU A 128 -0.04 0.37 30.13
C LEU A 128 -0.62 0.91 28.83
N ILE A 129 -1.42 1.97 28.87
CA ILE A 129 -1.98 2.62 27.67
C ILE A 129 -0.86 3.24 26.84
N VAL A 130 0.08 3.96 27.46
CA VAL A 130 1.26 4.53 26.78
C VAL A 130 2.08 3.40 26.15
N GLY A 131 2.33 2.31 26.88
CA GLY A 131 3.00 1.12 26.36
C GLY A 131 2.26 0.51 25.17
N ALA A 132 0.92 0.42 25.23
CA ALA A 132 0.09 -0.08 24.14
C ALA A 132 0.23 0.77 22.87
N VAL A 133 0.25 2.10 23.00
CA VAL A 133 0.44 3.02 21.87
C VAL A 133 1.82 2.86 21.24
N ILE A 134 2.87 2.73 22.07
CA ILE A 134 4.23 2.49 21.58
C ILE A 134 4.31 1.16 20.83
N VAL A 135 3.77 0.08 21.41
CA VAL A 135 3.74 -1.23 20.76
C VAL A 135 2.91 -1.21 19.47
N ALA A 136 1.76 -0.52 19.46
CA ALA A 136 0.95 -0.32 18.26
C ALA A 136 1.75 0.35 17.13
N PHE A 137 2.53 1.38 17.46
CA PHE A 137 3.36 2.10 16.50
C PHE A 137 4.42 1.18 15.87
N PHE A 138 5.13 0.39 16.66
CA PHE A 138 6.11 -0.57 16.12
C PHE A 138 5.46 -1.65 15.27
N ILE A 139 4.30 -2.16 15.68
CA ILE A 139 3.54 -3.14 14.89
C ILE A 139 3.04 -2.53 13.58
N ALA A 140 2.60 -1.26 13.59
CA ALA A 140 2.15 -0.55 12.39
C ALA A 140 3.26 -0.44 11.33
N ILE A 141 4.51 -0.20 11.75
CA ILE A 141 5.68 -0.19 10.88
C ILE A 141 5.82 -1.53 10.13
N ILE A 142 5.60 -2.66 10.80
CA ILE A 142 5.70 -3.98 10.15
C ILE A 142 4.44 -4.27 9.32
N TYR A 143 3.26 -3.88 9.82
CA TYR A 143 1.96 -4.17 9.22
C TYR A 143 1.83 -3.63 7.79
N VAL A 144 2.31 -2.41 7.51
CA VAL A 144 2.17 -1.81 6.17
C VAL A 144 2.89 -2.65 5.11
N MET A 145 4.08 -3.18 5.42
CA MET A 145 4.82 -4.07 4.51
C MET A 145 4.30 -5.49 4.52
N ALA A 146 3.78 -5.98 5.66
CA ALA A 146 3.06 -7.25 5.73
C ALA A 146 1.87 -7.29 4.77
N LEU A 147 1.06 -6.23 4.78
CA LEU A 147 -0.08 -6.05 3.86
C LEU A 147 0.36 -6.10 2.40
N ALA A 148 1.39 -5.33 2.05
CA ALA A 148 1.93 -5.30 0.69
C ALA A 148 2.46 -6.65 0.25
N HIS A 149 3.23 -7.32 1.12
CA HIS A 149 3.79 -8.62 0.84
C HIS A 149 2.71 -9.71 0.68
N MET A 150 1.66 -9.67 1.50
CA MET A 150 0.49 -10.57 1.37
C MET A 150 -0.20 -10.40 0.03
N VAL A 151 -0.53 -9.15 -0.32
CA VAL A 151 -1.31 -8.81 -1.52
C VAL A 151 -0.52 -9.15 -2.78
N LYS A 152 0.74 -8.72 -2.83
CA LYS A 152 1.61 -8.94 -4.00
C LYS A 152 1.95 -10.41 -4.26
N ASN A 153 2.03 -11.22 -3.22
CA ASN A 153 2.27 -12.66 -3.36
C ASN A 153 0.98 -13.49 -3.45
N LYS A 154 -0.21 -12.86 -3.44
CA LYS A 154 -1.53 -13.53 -3.49
C LYS A 154 -1.73 -14.60 -2.41
N SER A 155 -0.97 -14.54 -1.32
CA SER A 155 -0.94 -15.54 -0.25
C SER A 155 -1.13 -14.88 1.10
N PHE A 156 -2.16 -15.32 1.83
CA PHE A 156 -2.46 -14.80 3.17
C PHE A 156 -1.29 -15.04 4.15
N VAL A 157 -0.66 -16.22 4.06
CA VAL A 157 0.43 -16.63 4.95
C VAL A 157 1.67 -15.76 4.76
N LYS A 158 1.91 -15.25 3.54
CA LYS A 158 3.02 -14.33 3.27
C LYS A 158 2.90 -13.03 4.07
N GLY A 159 1.70 -12.63 4.49
CA GLY A 159 1.55 -11.50 5.42
C GLY A 159 2.32 -11.66 6.73
N PHE A 160 2.67 -12.89 7.14
CA PHE A 160 3.40 -13.17 8.38
C PHE A 160 4.87 -13.54 8.16
N ALA A 161 5.41 -13.41 6.94
CA ALA A 161 6.79 -13.72 6.63
C ALA A 161 7.75 -12.62 7.16
N LEU A 162 7.90 -12.54 8.49
CA LEU A 162 8.60 -11.45 9.17
C LEU A 162 10.04 -11.26 8.66
N ASN A 163 10.77 -12.34 8.38
CA ASN A 163 12.13 -12.25 7.85
C ASN A 163 12.18 -11.56 6.47
N GLU A 164 11.25 -11.92 5.57
CA GLU A 164 11.14 -11.31 4.23
C GLU A 164 10.73 -9.84 4.36
N ILE A 165 9.71 -9.56 5.19
CA ILE A 165 9.18 -8.20 5.42
C ILE A 165 10.25 -7.27 6.01
N LEU A 166 10.98 -7.73 7.03
CA LEU A 166 12.06 -6.95 7.65
C LEU A 166 13.20 -6.71 6.67
N ASN A 167 13.49 -7.65 5.77
CA ASN A 167 14.48 -7.44 4.71
C ASN A 167 14.05 -6.35 3.73
N ILE A 168 12.79 -6.37 3.30
CA ILE A 168 12.21 -5.32 2.43
C ILE A 168 12.32 -3.96 3.10
N ILE A 169 11.93 -3.83 4.37
CA ILE A 169 12.02 -2.58 5.13
C ILE A 169 13.46 -2.06 5.20
N LYS A 170 14.43 -2.96 5.46
CA LYS A 170 15.87 -2.61 5.49
C LYS A 170 16.34 -2.11 4.12
N CYS A 171 15.92 -2.75 3.03
CA CYS A 171 16.27 -2.38 1.67
C CYS A 171 15.66 -1.04 1.22
N VAL A 172 14.47 -0.67 1.69
CA VAL A 172 13.89 0.67 1.50
C VAL A 172 14.72 1.73 2.24
N GLY A 173 15.26 1.38 3.41
CA GLY A 173 16.02 2.24 4.29
C GLY A 173 15.15 2.79 5.42
N LEU A 174 15.45 2.37 6.66
CA LEU A 174 14.63 2.62 7.86
C LEU A 174 14.26 4.09 8.05
N GLY A 175 15.21 5.03 7.92
CA GLY A 175 14.94 6.45 8.14
C GLY A 175 13.92 7.03 7.15
N LYS A 176 14.07 6.70 5.86
CA LYS A 176 13.13 7.13 4.81
C LYS A 176 11.78 6.43 4.93
N TYR A 177 11.80 5.15 5.30
CA TYR A 177 10.59 4.38 5.54
C TYR A 177 9.76 4.97 6.69
N ILE A 178 10.40 5.28 7.82
CA ILE A 178 9.75 5.93 8.97
C ILE A 178 9.22 7.31 8.58
N LEU A 179 10.01 8.12 7.88
CA LEU A 179 9.56 9.45 7.42
C LEU A 179 8.35 9.35 6.48
N TRP A 180 8.32 8.35 5.61
CA TRP A 180 7.19 8.08 4.72
C TRP A 180 5.94 7.64 5.49
N ILE A 181 6.08 6.75 6.49
CA ILE A 181 4.97 6.39 7.38
C ILE A 181 4.44 7.63 8.12
N ILE A 182 5.32 8.48 8.66
CA ILE A 182 4.93 9.71 9.35
C ILE A 182 4.15 10.63 8.38
N ALA A 183 4.59 10.76 7.13
CA ALA A 183 3.86 11.54 6.13
C ALA A 183 2.47 10.97 5.84
N LEU A 184 2.34 9.64 5.67
CA LEU A 184 1.04 8.98 5.48
C LEU A 184 0.14 9.14 6.72
N PHE A 185 0.72 9.05 7.91
CA PHE A 185 0.01 9.25 9.17
C PHE A 185 -0.49 10.69 9.31
N ALA A 186 0.33 11.68 8.98
CA ALA A 186 -0.07 13.10 8.98
C ALA A 186 -1.24 13.37 8.02
N ILE A 187 -1.23 12.79 6.81
CA ILE A 187 -2.36 12.88 5.87
C ILE A 187 -3.60 12.19 6.45
N GLY A 188 -3.42 11.04 7.10
CA GLY A 188 -4.50 10.33 7.80
C GLY A 188 -5.11 11.14 8.95
N LEU A 189 -4.31 11.89 9.70
CA LEU A 189 -4.79 12.78 10.75
C LEU A 189 -5.71 13.88 10.21
N ILE A 190 -5.43 14.42 9.02
CA ILE A 190 -6.31 15.41 8.38
C ILE A 190 -7.68 14.78 8.12
N VAL A 191 -7.74 13.55 7.60
CA VAL A 191 -9.00 12.82 7.38
C VAL A 191 -9.71 12.53 8.70
N ALA A 192 -8.98 12.19 9.77
CA ALA A 192 -9.54 11.95 11.09
C ALA A 192 -10.13 13.23 11.74
N VAL A 193 -9.48 14.38 11.54
CA VAL A 193 -9.99 15.68 12.01
C VAL A 193 -11.30 16.01 11.31
N VAL A 194 -11.39 15.79 10.00
CA VAL A 194 -12.65 15.97 9.24
C VAL A 194 -13.76 15.07 9.80
N ASN A 195 -13.44 13.81 10.11
CA ASN A 195 -14.41 12.88 10.70
C ASN A 195 -14.89 13.28 12.10
N SER A 196 -14.09 14.05 12.84
CA SER A 196 -14.41 14.49 14.21
C SER A 196 -15.42 15.65 14.25
N ILE A 197 -15.76 16.26 13.10
CA ILE A 197 -16.76 17.32 13.02
C ILE A 197 -18.15 16.72 13.31
N PRO A 198 -18.87 17.18 14.35
CA PRO A 198 -20.21 16.67 14.67
C PRO A 198 -21.18 16.81 13.50
N TYR A 199 -22.14 15.88 13.40
CA TYR A 199 -23.23 15.82 12.41
C TYR A 199 -22.83 15.63 10.95
N ILE A 200 -21.79 16.29 10.45
CA ILE A 200 -21.45 16.32 9.02
C ILE A 200 -20.08 15.72 8.68
N GLY A 201 -19.19 15.60 9.67
CA GLY A 201 -17.83 15.07 9.46
C GLY A 201 -17.82 13.67 8.87
N TRP A 202 -18.69 12.79 9.38
CA TRP A 202 -18.83 11.43 8.86
C TRP A 202 -19.24 11.39 7.38
N LEU A 203 -20.09 12.32 6.93
CA LEU A 203 -20.55 12.38 5.53
C LEU A 203 -19.42 12.83 4.61
N ILE A 204 -18.66 13.84 5.02
CA ILE A 204 -17.49 14.32 4.27
C ILE A 204 -16.41 13.22 4.22
N SER A 205 -16.15 12.55 5.34
CA SER A 205 -15.17 11.45 5.42
C SER A 205 -15.57 10.25 4.56
N LEU A 206 -16.87 10.00 4.37
CA LEU A 206 -17.36 8.94 3.48
C LEU A 206 -16.96 9.19 2.02
N VAL A 207 -16.99 10.44 1.61
CA VAL A 207 -16.65 10.91 0.27
C VAL A 207 -15.12 10.92 0.04
N ILE A 208 -14.35 11.31 1.07
CA ILE A 208 -12.88 11.39 1.03
C ILE A 208 -12.22 10.01 1.18
N SER A 209 -12.82 9.08 1.93
CA SER A 209 -12.16 7.82 2.30
C SER A 209 -11.78 6.92 1.13
N PRO A 210 -12.58 6.72 0.06
CA PRO A 210 -12.12 5.96 -1.10
C PRO A 210 -10.89 6.59 -1.77
N LEU A 211 -10.78 7.92 -1.77
CA LEU A 211 -9.62 8.63 -2.32
C LEU A 211 -8.39 8.39 -1.45
N TYR A 212 -8.53 8.48 -0.13
CA TYR A 212 -7.45 8.18 0.80
C TYR A 212 -6.99 6.72 0.69
N MET A 213 -7.92 5.77 0.54
CA MET A 213 -7.60 4.35 0.37
C MET A 213 -6.85 4.08 -0.94
N VAL A 214 -7.25 4.69 -2.05
CA VAL A 214 -6.52 4.58 -3.32
C VAL A 214 -5.13 5.19 -3.23
N PHE A 215 -5.01 6.36 -2.59
CA PHE A 215 -3.74 7.01 -2.32
C PHE A 215 -2.81 6.10 -1.50
N LEU A 216 -3.32 5.49 -0.42
CA LEU A 216 -2.56 4.56 0.41
C LEU A 216 -2.13 3.32 -0.38
N GLY A 217 -3.05 2.67 -1.09
CA GLY A 217 -2.75 1.48 -1.89
C GLY A 217 -1.63 1.74 -2.89
N ARG A 218 -1.70 2.88 -3.60
CA ARG A 218 -0.67 3.28 -4.57
C ARG A 218 0.66 3.53 -3.88
N SER A 219 0.65 4.33 -2.81
CA SER A 219 1.88 4.72 -2.12
C SER A 219 2.60 3.52 -1.51
N ILE A 220 1.85 2.62 -0.88
CA ILE A 220 2.37 1.37 -0.31
C ILE A 220 2.95 0.49 -1.43
N GLY A 221 2.27 0.37 -2.57
CA GLY A 221 2.71 -0.45 -3.70
C GLY A 221 4.02 0.03 -4.31
N LEU A 222 4.19 1.34 -4.46
CA LEU A 222 5.43 1.95 -4.93
C LEU A 222 6.59 1.66 -3.96
N THR A 223 6.39 1.90 -2.67
CA THR A 223 7.43 1.67 -1.64
C THR A 223 7.81 0.19 -1.55
N TYR A 224 6.82 -0.69 -1.61
CA TYR A 224 7.03 -2.13 -1.56
C TYR A 224 7.77 -2.64 -2.81
N ALA A 225 7.41 -2.16 -4.00
CA ALA A 225 8.09 -2.54 -5.24
C ALA A 225 9.57 -2.15 -5.19
N GLU A 226 9.88 -0.94 -4.72
CA GLU A 226 11.26 -0.49 -4.54
C GLU A 226 12.03 -1.39 -3.55
N GLY A 227 11.43 -1.69 -2.40
CA GLY A 227 12.06 -2.50 -1.35
C GLY A 227 12.26 -3.96 -1.75
N SER A 228 11.25 -4.56 -2.39
CA SER A 228 11.24 -5.98 -2.76
C SER A 228 12.17 -6.30 -3.94
N VAL A 229 12.32 -5.37 -4.90
CA VAL A 229 13.32 -5.47 -5.97
C VAL A 229 14.73 -5.44 -5.37
N LYS A 230 15.01 -4.49 -4.47
CA LYS A 230 16.31 -4.41 -3.78
C LYS A 230 16.59 -5.64 -2.90
N ALA A 231 15.55 -6.23 -2.32
CA ALA A 231 15.65 -7.45 -1.51
C ALA A 231 15.77 -8.74 -2.34
N GLY A 232 15.65 -8.67 -3.68
CA GLY A 232 15.67 -9.85 -4.57
C GLY A 232 14.43 -10.74 -4.44
N LEU A 233 13.35 -10.25 -3.83
CA LEU A 233 12.10 -10.98 -3.61
C LEU A 233 11.08 -10.76 -4.72
N MET A 234 11.30 -9.74 -5.56
CA MET A 234 10.57 -9.54 -6.79
C MET A 234 11.55 -9.43 -7.95
N VAL A 235 11.28 -10.19 -9.00
CA VAL A 235 11.80 -9.86 -10.33
C VAL A 235 11.12 -8.54 -10.70
N GLN A 236 11.90 -7.53 -11.11
CA GLN A 236 11.33 -6.28 -11.62
C GLN A 236 10.23 -6.63 -12.62
N PRO A 237 9.11 -5.87 -12.69
CA PRO A 237 8.33 -5.87 -13.91
C PRO A 237 9.36 -5.64 -15.00
N SER A 238 9.47 -6.57 -15.94
CA SER A 238 10.18 -6.30 -17.16
C SER A 238 9.49 -5.07 -17.74
N THR A 239 9.97 -3.87 -17.42
CA THR A 239 10.12 -2.86 -18.47
C THR A 239 10.83 -3.64 -19.54
N SER A 240 10.06 -4.05 -20.52
CA SER A 240 10.49 -4.84 -21.64
C SER A 240 11.70 -4.14 -22.23
N ILE A 241 12.88 -4.57 -21.78
CA ILE A 241 13.99 -4.76 -22.67
C ILE A 241 13.73 -6.12 -23.33
N GLU A 242 12.58 -6.25 -24.00
CA GLU A 242 12.73 -6.47 -25.42
C GLU A 242 13.26 -5.14 -25.96
N THR A 243 14.58 -4.96 -25.90
CA THR A 243 15.22 -4.61 -27.18
C THR A 243 14.75 -5.72 -28.09
N LYS A 244 13.62 -5.48 -28.78
CA LYS A 244 13.23 -6.27 -29.90
C LYS A 244 14.42 -6.12 -30.82
N ASN A 245 15.34 -7.07 -30.73
CA ASN A 245 16.65 -7.03 -31.36
C ASN A 245 16.37 -7.42 -32.81
N VAL A 246 15.57 -6.59 -33.47
CA VAL A 246 15.03 -6.80 -34.80
C VAL A 246 15.53 -5.68 -35.69
N LYS A 247 15.96 -6.07 -36.88
CA LYS A 247 16.23 -5.17 -37.98
C LYS A 247 15.06 -5.24 -38.95
N TYR A 248 14.92 -4.22 -39.79
CA TYR A 248 13.96 -4.26 -40.89
C TYR A 248 14.67 -4.77 -42.13
N CYS A 249 14.01 -5.68 -42.84
CA CYS A 249 14.52 -6.18 -44.09
C CYS A 249 14.68 -5.03 -45.10
N ILE A 250 15.89 -4.86 -45.65
CA ILE A 250 16.22 -3.79 -46.61
C ILE A 250 15.41 -3.86 -47.93
N GLN A 251 14.80 -5.00 -48.25
CA GLN A 251 14.06 -5.20 -49.50
C GLN A 251 12.54 -5.10 -49.35
N CYS A 252 11.97 -5.67 -48.28
CA CYS A 252 10.50 -5.76 -48.12
C CYS A 252 9.94 -5.08 -46.86
N GLY A 253 10.81 -4.50 -46.02
CA GLY A 253 10.40 -3.82 -44.79
C GLY A 253 9.85 -4.74 -43.70
N ALA A 254 9.94 -6.06 -43.85
CA ALA A 254 9.51 -7.00 -42.82
C ALA A 254 10.43 -6.93 -41.59
N GLU A 255 9.85 -7.03 -40.40
CA GLU A 255 10.59 -7.16 -39.14
C GLU A 255 11.25 -8.55 -39.06
N ILE A 256 12.56 -8.58 -38.82
CA ILE A 256 13.37 -9.80 -38.75
C ILE A 256 14.37 -9.75 -37.59
N PRO A 257 14.81 -10.88 -37.01
CA PRO A 257 15.86 -10.90 -35.99
C PRO A 257 17.16 -10.25 -36.50
N ILE A 258 17.90 -9.54 -35.64
CA ILE A 258 19.18 -8.89 -36.02
C ILE A 258 20.20 -9.89 -36.57
N GLU A 259 20.19 -11.11 -36.02
CA GLU A 259 21.11 -12.20 -36.37
C GLU A 259 20.68 -12.97 -37.64
N ALA A 260 19.51 -12.64 -38.21
CA ALA A 260 19.05 -13.28 -39.42
C ALA A 260 19.89 -12.86 -40.63
N ALA A 261 20.60 -13.83 -41.23
CA ALA A 261 21.31 -13.65 -42.50
C ALA A 261 20.36 -13.57 -43.70
N PHE A 262 19.12 -14.07 -43.57
CA PHE A 262 18.10 -14.08 -44.63
C PHE A 262 16.73 -13.69 -44.09
N CYS A 263 15.97 -12.93 -44.88
CA CYS A 263 14.60 -12.58 -44.53
C CYS A 263 13.64 -13.77 -44.77
N PRO A 264 12.87 -14.23 -43.76
CA PRO A 264 11.92 -15.34 -43.92
C PRO A 264 10.72 -15.00 -44.80
N LYS A 265 10.47 -13.72 -45.08
CA LYS A 265 9.31 -13.27 -45.88
C LYS A 265 9.63 -13.13 -47.38
N CYS A 266 10.82 -12.63 -47.73
CA CYS A 266 11.19 -12.37 -49.12
C CYS A 266 12.48 -13.07 -49.58
N GLY A 267 13.19 -13.78 -48.69
CA GLY A 267 14.42 -14.51 -49.02
C GLY A 267 15.67 -13.64 -49.22
N ALA A 268 15.56 -12.31 -49.12
CA ALA A 268 16.70 -11.42 -49.33
C ALA A 268 17.78 -11.59 -48.24
N ALA A 269 19.04 -11.65 -48.66
CA ALA A 269 20.20 -11.64 -47.76
C ALA A 269 20.29 -10.32 -46.99
N GLN A 270 20.74 -10.38 -45.74
CA GLN A 270 20.82 -9.26 -44.81
C GLN A 270 22.21 -9.19 -44.20
N GLU A 271 22.76 -7.98 -44.07
CA GLU A 271 24.03 -7.77 -43.38
C GLU A 271 23.86 -8.09 -41.89
N THR A 272 24.73 -8.92 -41.34
CA THR A 272 24.83 -9.22 -39.91
C THR A 272 25.65 -8.13 -39.25
N VAL A 273 25.10 -7.46 -38.24
CA VAL A 273 25.81 -6.46 -37.41
C VAL A 273 26.53 -7.17 -36.27
#